data_AF-A0A1Z9NLM7-F1
#
_entry.id   AF-A0A1Z9NLM7-F1
#
_cell.length_a   1.000
_cell.length_b   1.000
_cell.length_c   1.000
_cell.angle_alpha   90.00
_cell.angle_beta   90.00
_cell.angle_gamma   90.00
#
_symmetry.space_group_name_H-M   'P 1'
#
loop_
_entity.id
_entity.type
_entity.pdbx_description
1 polymer ?
#
loop_
_entity_poly.entity_id
_entity_poly.type
_entity_poly.pdbx_seq_one_letter_code
_entity_poly.pdbx_strand_id
1 'polypeptide(L)'
;MIRINKKLLLMKLFSFVLIINVLIVSVSCSKKELKQQVNYLQEEVDGLESEVHGLEKENTNLQVKLKDIKRLEKELAIMRAKMDSVSQLPGALYSKAHALYEQNKYNDCMTLLILLSEKYPDWDRSKVEKKYDIAYKKQREYEKEQSRLKKKEERKQKRESQMVDAIKENVESVYDSKKNITYYKTLRTTICQVEHTISFGIELYMILNSNNQKEFRLRSTYVDKSGSDYHDPQWMNYNEIELLSDQNQRIIIKVNDSNKEFVESRFINQETSDDIIDTDQILNFHNANRIRVYFKGKYLYEFDMTYEQFSAFREILANYDYI
;
A
#
# COMPACT_ATOMS: atom_id res chain seq x y z
N MET A 1 34.17 -151.06 -51.61
CA MET A 1 35.13 -150.00 -51.98
C MET A 1 34.31 -148.72 -52.08
N ILE A 2 34.21 -147.90 -51.04
CA ILE A 2 34.92 -146.61 -50.87
C ILE A 2 35.16 -146.39 -49.36
N ARG A 3 36.43 -146.18 -48.97
CA ARG A 3 36.86 -145.80 -47.61
C ARG A 3 36.51 -144.33 -47.37
N ILE A 4 35.57 -144.05 -46.46
CA ILE A 4 35.29 -142.67 -46.02
C ILE A 4 36.14 -142.35 -44.78
N ASN A 5 36.91 -141.29 -44.90
CA ASN A 5 38.03 -140.91 -44.05
C ASN A 5 37.53 -140.23 -42.76
N LYS A 6 37.56 -140.93 -41.61
CA LYS A 6 37.13 -140.41 -40.28
C LYS A 6 37.81 -139.09 -39.86
N LYS A 7 38.95 -138.74 -40.47
CA LYS A 7 39.66 -137.46 -40.25
C LYS A 7 38.87 -136.23 -40.73
N LEU A 8 38.02 -136.37 -41.75
CA LEU A 8 37.29 -135.25 -42.34
C LEU A 8 36.09 -134.80 -41.49
N LEU A 9 35.46 -135.73 -40.76
CA LEU A 9 34.28 -135.45 -39.94
C LEU A 9 34.66 -134.72 -38.64
N LEU A 10 35.80 -135.07 -38.04
CA LEU A 10 36.34 -134.39 -36.84
C LEU A 10 36.79 -132.94 -37.15
N MET A 11 37.42 -132.71 -38.31
CA MET A 11 37.79 -131.35 -38.73
C MET A 11 36.57 -130.48 -39.02
N LYS A 12 35.50 -131.04 -39.60
CA LYS A 12 34.27 -130.28 -39.83
C LYS A 12 33.57 -129.89 -38.53
N LEU A 13 33.49 -130.77 -37.54
CA LEU A 13 32.95 -130.46 -36.20
C LEU A 13 33.80 -129.41 -35.46
N PHE A 14 35.13 -129.50 -35.55
CA PHE A 14 36.02 -128.51 -34.94
C PHE A 14 35.89 -127.13 -35.62
N SER A 15 35.73 -127.10 -36.95
CA SER A 15 35.48 -125.85 -37.69
C SER A 15 34.12 -125.22 -37.33
N PHE A 16 33.09 -126.04 -37.07
CA PHE A 16 31.75 -125.57 -36.74
C PHE A 16 31.71 -124.96 -35.32
N VAL A 17 32.42 -125.54 -34.36
CA VAL A 17 32.56 -124.99 -32.99
C VAL A 17 33.37 -123.69 -32.99
N LEU A 18 34.37 -123.57 -33.87
CA LEU A 18 35.16 -122.34 -34.03
C LEU A 18 34.33 -121.20 -34.63
N ILE A 19 33.48 -121.51 -35.63
CA ILE A 19 32.61 -120.51 -36.27
C ILE A 19 31.54 -120.00 -35.31
N ILE A 20 30.95 -120.89 -34.48
CA ILE A 20 29.97 -120.49 -33.45
C ILE A 20 30.62 -119.61 -32.36
N ASN A 21 31.84 -119.93 -31.94
CA ASN A 21 32.57 -119.07 -30.99
C ASN A 21 32.94 -117.70 -31.58
N VAL A 22 33.29 -117.63 -32.87
CA VAL A 22 33.58 -116.35 -33.54
C VAL A 22 32.31 -115.49 -33.71
N LEU A 23 31.15 -116.10 -33.99
CA LEU A 23 29.87 -115.38 -34.11
C LEU A 23 29.33 -114.86 -32.77
N ILE A 24 29.56 -115.57 -31.66
CA ILE A 24 29.14 -115.11 -30.32
C ILE A 24 30.05 -113.97 -29.82
N VAL A 25 31.33 -113.97 -30.19
CA VAL A 25 32.28 -112.90 -29.83
C VAL A 25 32.03 -111.62 -30.63
N SER A 26 31.62 -111.70 -31.90
CA SER A 26 31.36 -110.51 -32.74
C SER A 26 30.07 -109.75 -32.38
N VAL A 27 29.02 -110.44 -31.89
CA VAL A 27 27.75 -109.78 -31.47
C VAL A 27 27.87 -109.12 -30.09
N SER A 28 28.76 -109.63 -29.23
CA SER A 28 29.03 -109.04 -27.91
C SER A 28 29.94 -107.81 -27.98
N CYS A 29 30.69 -107.64 -29.07
CA CYS A 29 31.60 -106.51 -29.27
C CYS A 29 30.87 -105.26 -29.79
N SER A 30 30.00 -105.40 -30.81
CA SER A 30 29.24 -104.27 -31.39
C SER A 30 28.19 -103.66 -30.46
N LYS A 31 27.59 -104.47 -29.57
CA LYS A 31 26.62 -104.01 -28.56
C LYS A 31 27.28 -103.17 -27.45
N LYS A 32 28.59 -103.34 -27.20
CA LYS A 32 29.33 -102.56 -26.21
C LYS A 32 29.72 -101.18 -26.75
N GLU A 33 30.15 -101.09 -28.01
CA GLU A 33 30.48 -99.81 -28.66
C GLU A 33 29.26 -98.90 -28.81
N LEU A 34 28.11 -99.42 -29.27
CA LEU A 34 26.88 -98.62 -29.37
C LEU A 34 26.41 -98.11 -28.01
N LYS A 35 26.54 -98.93 -26.96
CA LYS A 35 26.17 -98.55 -25.60
C LYS A 35 27.10 -97.47 -25.04
N GLN A 36 28.37 -97.47 -25.44
CA GLN A 36 29.33 -96.40 -25.11
C GLN A 36 29.00 -95.09 -25.81
N GLN A 37 28.64 -95.09 -27.10
CA GLN A 37 28.23 -93.87 -27.80
C GLN A 37 26.91 -93.30 -27.28
N VAL A 38 25.94 -94.15 -26.97
CA VAL A 38 24.68 -93.71 -26.35
C VAL A 38 24.94 -93.13 -24.96
N ASN A 39 25.82 -93.73 -24.16
CA ASN A 39 26.20 -93.16 -22.86
C ASN A 39 26.91 -91.80 -23.00
N TYR A 40 27.82 -91.66 -23.97
CA TYR A 40 28.51 -90.39 -24.22
C TYR A 40 27.57 -89.27 -24.68
N LEU A 41 26.66 -89.58 -25.60
CA LEU A 41 25.64 -88.62 -26.05
C LEU A 41 24.63 -88.29 -24.95
N GLN A 42 24.32 -89.24 -24.07
CA GLN A 42 23.47 -88.99 -22.91
C GLN A 42 24.19 -88.05 -21.91
N GLU A 43 25.47 -88.27 -21.63
CA GLU A 43 26.27 -87.36 -20.81
C GLU A 43 26.38 -85.95 -21.40
N GLU A 44 26.48 -85.83 -22.73
CA GLU A 44 26.52 -84.54 -23.43
C GLU A 44 25.16 -83.82 -23.41
N VAL A 45 24.06 -84.55 -23.60
CA VAL A 45 22.70 -84.01 -23.50
C VAL A 45 22.39 -83.59 -22.06
N ASP A 46 22.74 -84.40 -21.07
CA ASP A 46 22.56 -84.07 -19.65
C ASP A 46 23.42 -82.84 -19.27
N GLY A 47 24.62 -82.70 -19.85
CA GLY A 47 25.49 -81.52 -19.70
C GLY A 47 24.89 -80.25 -20.31
N LEU A 48 24.37 -80.34 -21.54
CA LEU A 48 23.71 -79.23 -22.23
C LEU A 48 22.40 -78.82 -21.54
N GLU A 49 21.62 -79.77 -21.04
CA GLU A 49 20.38 -79.49 -20.30
C GLU A 49 20.67 -78.76 -18.99
N SER A 50 21.77 -79.11 -18.31
CA SER A 50 22.26 -78.38 -17.13
C SER A 50 22.63 -76.93 -17.46
N GLU A 51 23.31 -76.71 -18.59
CA GLU A 51 23.74 -75.39 -19.03
C GLU A 51 22.56 -74.51 -19.46
N VAL A 52 21.58 -75.07 -20.18
CA VAL A 52 20.31 -74.41 -20.51
C VAL A 52 19.54 -74.02 -19.26
N HIS A 53 19.44 -74.92 -18.27
CA HIS A 53 18.78 -74.61 -17.01
C HIS A 53 19.51 -73.50 -16.25
N GLY A 54 20.85 -73.45 -16.32
CA GLY A 54 21.66 -72.36 -15.81
C GLY A 54 21.33 -71.01 -16.47
N LEU A 55 21.26 -71.00 -17.81
CA LEU A 55 20.94 -69.80 -18.60
C LEU A 55 19.51 -69.31 -18.38
N GLU A 56 18.52 -70.20 -18.23
CA GLU A 56 17.15 -69.82 -17.89
C GLU A 56 17.06 -69.16 -16.51
N LYS A 57 17.83 -69.68 -15.54
CA LYS A 57 17.92 -69.10 -14.21
C LYS A 57 18.57 -67.71 -14.24
N GLU A 58 19.58 -67.51 -15.08
CA GLU A 58 20.16 -66.18 -15.29
C GLU A 58 19.18 -65.22 -15.99
N ASN A 59 18.46 -65.67 -17.01
CA ASN A 59 17.51 -64.86 -17.76
C ASN A 59 16.35 -64.40 -16.86
N THR A 60 15.82 -65.30 -16.01
CA THR A 60 14.80 -64.93 -15.02
C THR A 60 15.32 -63.92 -14.01
N ASN A 61 16.57 -64.08 -13.53
CA ASN A 61 17.21 -63.11 -12.63
C ASN A 61 17.44 -61.73 -13.31
N LEU A 62 17.85 -61.73 -14.58
CA LEU A 62 18.00 -60.51 -15.38
C LEU A 62 16.65 -59.81 -15.59
N GLN A 63 15.57 -60.54 -15.86
CA GLN A 63 14.22 -59.98 -15.99
C GLN A 63 13.74 -59.34 -14.68
N VAL A 64 14.07 -59.93 -13.52
CA VAL A 64 13.78 -59.32 -12.21
C VAL A 64 14.53 -58.01 -12.05
N LYS A 65 15.84 -57.99 -12.31
CA LYS A 65 16.66 -56.76 -12.27
C LYS A 65 16.14 -55.67 -13.21
N LEU A 66 15.67 -56.05 -14.40
CA LEU A 66 15.09 -55.12 -15.38
C LEU A 66 13.78 -54.48 -14.88
N LYS A 67 12.95 -55.25 -14.15
CA LYS A 67 11.76 -54.70 -13.50
C LYS A 67 12.12 -53.72 -12.38
N ASP A 68 13.15 -54.03 -11.60
CA ASP A 68 13.63 -53.14 -10.54
C ASP A 68 14.18 -51.82 -11.08
N ILE A 69 14.97 -51.87 -12.17
CA ILE A 69 15.46 -50.66 -12.86
C ILE A 69 14.30 -49.78 -13.32
N LYS A 70 13.27 -50.37 -13.97
CA LYS A 70 12.09 -49.63 -14.40
C LYS A 70 11.30 -49.01 -13.24
N ARG A 71 11.30 -49.65 -12.05
CA ARG A 71 10.68 -49.09 -10.85
C ARG A 71 11.47 -47.88 -10.35
N LEU A 72 12.79 -48.00 -10.28
CA LEU A 72 13.69 -46.91 -9.87
C LEU A 72 13.63 -45.72 -10.82
N GLU A 73 13.52 -45.94 -12.13
CA GLU A 73 13.33 -44.87 -13.12
C GLU A 73 12.02 -44.10 -12.89
N LYS A 74 10.92 -44.80 -12.56
CA LYS A 74 9.65 -44.15 -12.19
C LYS A 74 9.77 -43.34 -10.91
N GLU A 75 10.44 -43.88 -9.88
CA GLU A 75 10.68 -43.19 -8.62
C GLU A 75 11.53 -41.93 -8.83
N LEU A 76 12.58 -42.01 -9.66
CA LEU A 76 13.40 -40.86 -10.06
C LEU A 76 12.61 -39.79 -10.81
N ALA A 77 11.72 -40.18 -11.72
CA ALA A 77 10.86 -39.24 -12.44
C ALA A 77 9.90 -38.50 -11.50
N ILE A 78 9.29 -39.21 -10.53
CA ILE A 78 8.43 -38.63 -9.51
C ILE A 78 9.23 -37.67 -8.62
N MET A 79 10.45 -38.06 -8.22
CA MET A 79 11.32 -37.18 -7.42
C MET A 79 11.71 -35.92 -8.18
N ARG A 80 12.04 -36.00 -9.48
CA ARG A 80 12.31 -34.81 -10.32
C ARG A 80 11.10 -33.88 -10.39
N ALA A 81 9.90 -34.41 -10.67
CA ALA A 81 8.68 -33.60 -10.72
C ALA A 81 8.36 -32.90 -9.38
N LYS A 82 8.60 -33.58 -8.25
CA LYS A 82 8.48 -32.97 -6.92
C LYS A 82 9.56 -31.93 -6.66
N MET A 83 10.79 -32.15 -7.13
CA MET A 83 11.89 -31.20 -7.00
C MET A 83 11.62 -29.93 -7.83
N ASP A 84 11.03 -30.06 -9.01
CA ASP A 84 10.66 -28.93 -9.88
C ASP A 84 9.51 -28.08 -9.30
N SER A 85 8.54 -28.69 -8.62
CA SER A 85 7.47 -27.92 -7.95
C SER A 85 7.99 -27.20 -6.70
N VAL A 86 8.92 -27.81 -5.97
CA VAL A 86 9.58 -27.19 -4.80
C VAL A 86 10.53 -26.06 -5.22
N SER A 87 11.18 -26.16 -6.38
CA SER A 87 12.10 -25.11 -6.87
C SER A 87 11.40 -23.83 -7.33
N GLN A 88 10.13 -23.91 -7.74
CA GLN A 88 9.34 -22.76 -8.20
C GLN A 88 8.64 -21.97 -7.08
N LEU A 89 8.41 -22.60 -5.93
CA LEU A 89 7.74 -22.01 -4.76
C LEU A 89 8.39 -20.72 -4.21
N PRO A 90 9.72 -20.63 -4.06
CA PRO A 90 10.40 -19.43 -3.58
C PRO A 90 10.22 -18.24 -4.54
N GLY A 91 10.24 -18.50 -5.85
CA GLY A 91 10.01 -17.47 -6.89
C GLY A 91 8.60 -16.89 -6.84
N ALA A 92 7.59 -17.73 -6.61
CA ALA A 92 6.21 -17.31 -6.44
C ALA A 92 6.02 -16.43 -5.18
N LEU A 93 6.64 -16.83 -4.05
CA LEU A 93 6.63 -16.04 -2.83
C LEU A 93 7.29 -14.67 -3.02
N TYR A 94 8.45 -14.63 -3.67
CA TYR A 94 9.14 -13.37 -3.98
C TYR A 94 8.31 -12.46 -4.90
N SER A 95 7.65 -13.02 -5.91
CA SER A 95 6.75 -12.27 -6.80
C SER A 95 5.56 -11.68 -6.03
N LYS A 96 4.97 -12.45 -5.11
CA LYS A 96 3.91 -11.96 -4.23
C LYS A 96 4.40 -10.84 -3.30
N ALA A 97 5.60 -10.98 -2.74
CA ALA A 97 6.24 -9.91 -1.95
C ALA A 97 6.43 -8.64 -2.79
N HIS A 98 6.80 -8.78 -4.07
CA HIS A 98 6.90 -7.63 -4.98
C HIS A 98 5.56 -6.93 -5.20
N ALA A 99 4.48 -7.68 -5.43
CA ALA A 99 3.15 -7.10 -5.61
C ALA A 99 2.70 -6.32 -4.37
N LEU A 100 3.01 -6.81 -3.16
CA LEU A 100 2.73 -6.08 -1.90
C LEU A 100 3.54 -4.78 -1.79
N TYR A 101 4.79 -4.79 -2.24
CA TYR A 101 5.62 -3.59 -2.31
C TYR A 101 5.00 -2.52 -3.22
N GLU A 102 4.54 -2.90 -4.42
CA GLU A 102 3.86 -1.98 -5.36
C GLU A 102 2.54 -1.44 -4.80
N GLN A 103 1.85 -2.20 -3.94
CA GLN A 103 0.63 -1.78 -3.26
C GLN A 103 0.88 -0.88 -2.03
N ASN A 104 2.12 -0.44 -1.78
CA ASN A 104 2.53 0.28 -0.57
C ASN A 104 2.32 -0.49 0.75
N LYS A 105 2.15 -1.82 0.68
CA LYS A 105 2.02 -2.69 1.87
C LYS A 105 3.40 -3.21 2.27
N TYR A 106 4.28 -2.29 2.67
CA TYR A 106 5.69 -2.61 2.92
C TYR A 106 5.87 -3.55 4.11
N ASN A 107 5.04 -3.47 5.15
CA ASN A 107 5.10 -4.39 6.28
C ASN A 107 4.81 -5.84 5.85
N ASP A 108 3.70 -6.06 5.13
CA ASP A 108 3.35 -7.37 4.61
C ASP A 108 4.41 -7.90 3.63
N CYS A 109 5.00 -7.02 2.80
CA CYS A 109 6.13 -7.35 1.93
C CYS A 109 7.33 -7.87 2.74
N MET A 110 7.74 -7.16 3.78
CA MET A 110 8.86 -7.54 4.65
C MET A 110 8.59 -8.86 5.36
N THR A 111 7.38 -9.07 5.92
CA THR A 111 7.00 -10.35 6.54
C THR A 111 7.13 -11.51 5.57
N LEU A 112 6.74 -11.30 4.30
CA LEU A 112 6.84 -12.33 3.27
C LEU A 112 8.29 -12.59 2.84
N LEU A 113 9.15 -11.56 2.82
CA LEU A 113 10.60 -11.71 2.57
C LEU A 113 11.32 -12.41 3.73
N ILE A 114 10.94 -12.14 4.98
CA ILE A 114 11.45 -12.86 6.15
C ILE A 114 11.08 -14.34 6.04
N LEU A 115 9.81 -14.65 5.79
CA LEU A 115 9.34 -16.03 5.64
C LEU A 115 10.02 -16.76 4.48
N LEU A 116 10.30 -16.06 3.39
CA LEU A 116 11.07 -16.58 2.27
C LEU A 116 12.52 -16.92 2.69
N SER A 117 13.17 -16.03 3.44
CA SER A 117 14.54 -16.25 3.94
C SER A 117 14.65 -17.36 4.98
N GLU A 118 13.61 -17.56 5.81
CA GLU A 118 13.57 -18.61 6.82
C GLU A 118 13.33 -19.99 6.20
N LYS A 119 12.43 -20.08 5.22
CA LYS A 119 12.08 -21.36 4.57
C LYS A 119 13.04 -21.76 3.46
N TYR A 120 13.70 -20.79 2.82
CA TYR A 120 14.57 -21.00 1.67
C TYR A 120 15.84 -20.12 1.75
N PRO A 121 16.74 -20.38 2.72
CA PRO A 121 17.88 -19.51 3.02
C PRO A 121 18.89 -19.38 1.87
N ASP A 122 19.01 -20.40 1.03
CA ASP A 122 19.95 -20.43 -0.11
C ASP A 122 19.35 -19.81 -1.39
N TRP A 123 18.06 -19.49 -1.40
CA TRP A 123 17.37 -18.97 -2.58
C TRP A 123 17.62 -17.47 -2.74
N ASP A 124 18.54 -17.11 -3.65
CA ASP A 124 18.85 -15.74 -4.08
C ASP A 124 18.88 -14.71 -2.94
N ARG A 125 19.60 -15.08 -1.86
CA ARG A 125 19.63 -14.35 -0.58
C ARG A 125 19.94 -12.86 -0.74
N SER A 126 20.91 -12.51 -1.59
CA SER A 126 21.27 -11.10 -1.85
C SER A 126 20.10 -10.30 -2.41
N LYS A 127 19.25 -10.91 -3.24
CA LYS A 127 18.09 -10.25 -3.84
C LYS A 127 16.96 -10.08 -2.82
N VAL A 128 16.77 -11.03 -1.92
CA VAL A 128 15.80 -10.95 -0.81
C VAL A 128 16.21 -9.86 0.17
N GLU A 129 17.48 -9.85 0.61
CA GLU A 129 18.04 -8.86 1.54
C GLU A 129 17.94 -7.43 0.97
N LYS A 130 18.39 -7.22 -0.28
CA LYS A 130 18.27 -5.90 -0.93
C LYS A 130 16.83 -5.40 -0.97
N LYS A 131 15.86 -6.27 -1.28
CA LYS A 131 14.46 -5.87 -1.36
C LYS A 131 13.87 -5.59 0.02
N TYR A 132 14.29 -6.36 1.02
CA TYR A 132 13.93 -6.11 2.41
C TYR A 132 14.42 -4.74 2.86
N ASP A 133 15.69 -4.39 2.62
CA ASP A 133 16.27 -3.10 3.00
C ASP A 133 15.53 -1.92 2.33
N ILE A 134 15.19 -2.07 1.05
CA ILE A 134 14.43 -1.08 0.29
C ILE A 134 13.00 -0.94 0.86
N ALA A 135 12.32 -2.06 1.13
CA ALA A 135 10.98 -2.06 1.71
C ALA A 135 10.99 -1.44 3.12
N TYR A 136 12.00 -1.75 3.92
CA TYR A 136 12.17 -1.23 5.26
C TYR A 136 12.43 0.29 5.26
N LYS A 137 13.30 0.78 4.37
CA LYS A 137 13.50 2.22 4.17
C LYS A 137 12.21 2.93 3.77
N LYS A 138 11.45 2.35 2.83
CA LYS A 138 10.16 2.89 2.38
C LYS A 138 9.10 2.87 3.47
N GLN A 139 9.03 1.83 4.28
CA GLN A 139 8.13 1.76 5.43
C GLN A 139 8.42 2.90 6.41
N ARG A 140 9.69 3.15 6.77
CA ARG A 140 10.05 4.28 7.65
C ARG A 140 9.67 5.64 7.05
N GLU A 141 9.88 5.83 5.75
CA GLU A 141 9.49 7.06 5.04
C GLU A 141 7.97 7.27 5.10
N TYR A 142 7.22 6.20 4.83
CA TYR A 142 5.76 6.19 4.89
C TYR A 142 5.23 6.50 6.29
N GLU A 143 5.77 5.85 7.33
CA GLU A 143 5.37 6.10 8.73
C GLU A 143 5.66 7.54 9.17
N LYS A 144 6.78 8.12 8.74
CA LYS A 144 7.10 9.53 9.01
C LYS A 144 6.09 10.45 8.35
N GLU A 145 5.70 10.18 7.11
CA GLU A 145 4.73 10.99 6.39
C GLU A 145 3.32 10.87 7.00
N GLN A 146 2.89 9.65 7.35
CA GLN A 146 1.62 9.43 8.07
C GLN A 146 1.61 10.17 9.42
N SER A 147 2.72 10.14 10.16
CA SER A 147 2.87 10.88 11.42
C SER A 147 2.80 12.40 11.22
N ARG A 148 3.37 12.92 10.12
CA ARG A 148 3.28 14.35 9.75
C ARG A 148 1.85 14.75 9.43
N LEU A 149 1.14 13.96 8.63
CA LEU A 149 -0.26 14.19 8.28
C LEU A 149 -1.14 14.16 9.53
N LYS A 150 -0.97 13.16 10.40
CA LYS A 150 -1.70 13.07 11.68
C LYS A 150 -1.48 14.31 12.55
N LYS A 151 -0.22 14.75 12.72
CA LYS A 151 0.09 15.98 13.48
C LYS A 151 -0.51 17.24 12.85
N LYS A 152 -0.57 17.31 11.51
CA LYS A 152 -1.20 18.42 10.80
C LYS A 152 -2.70 18.46 11.07
N GLU A 153 -3.36 17.31 11.05
CA GLU A 153 -4.79 17.18 11.32
C GLU A 153 -5.12 17.48 12.79
N GLU A 154 -4.35 16.95 13.75
CA GLU A 154 -4.50 17.26 15.17
C GLU A 154 -4.38 18.78 15.44
N ARG A 155 -3.43 19.46 14.78
CA ARG A 155 -3.29 20.92 14.87
C ARG A 155 -4.48 21.66 14.25
N LYS A 156 -5.05 21.13 13.17
CA LYS A 156 -6.24 21.69 12.53
C LYS A 156 -7.45 21.59 13.47
N GLN A 157 -7.73 20.40 13.98
CA GLN A 157 -8.81 20.14 14.94
C GLN A 157 -8.66 20.99 16.22
N LYS A 158 -7.45 21.11 16.76
CA LYS A 158 -7.19 21.96 17.93
C LYS A 158 -7.52 23.43 17.65
N ARG A 159 -7.17 23.95 16.46
CA ARG A 159 -7.48 25.34 16.08
C ARG A 159 -8.98 25.55 15.89
N GLU A 160 -9.68 24.57 15.30
CA GLU A 160 -11.15 24.63 15.16
C GLU A 160 -11.83 24.62 16.52
N SER A 161 -11.40 23.76 17.45
CA SER A 161 -11.92 23.78 18.83
C SER A 161 -11.66 25.11 19.53
N GLN A 162 -10.45 25.66 19.41
CA GLN A 162 -10.10 26.96 19.98
C GLN A 162 -10.95 28.09 19.36
N MET A 163 -11.30 27.99 18.07
CA MET A 163 -12.17 28.96 17.41
C MET A 163 -13.59 28.90 18.00
N VAL A 164 -14.14 27.70 18.22
CA VAL A 164 -15.46 27.54 18.85
C VAL A 164 -15.48 28.14 20.26
N ASP A 165 -14.45 27.86 21.05
CA ASP A 165 -14.32 28.43 22.40
C ASP A 165 -14.22 29.97 22.35
N ALA A 166 -13.42 30.50 21.41
CA ALA A 166 -13.26 31.94 21.21
C ALA A 166 -14.57 32.62 20.77
N ILE A 167 -15.34 32.00 19.87
CA ILE A 167 -16.67 32.51 19.47
C ILE A 167 -17.59 32.57 20.68
N LYS A 168 -17.62 31.51 21.50
CA LYS A 168 -18.48 31.45 22.69
C LYS A 168 -18.14 32.53 23.73
N GLU A 169 -16.86 32.87 23.86
CA GLU A 169 -16.39 33.87 24.82
C GLU A 169 -16.53 35.31 24.30
N ASN A 170 -16.29 35.52 22.99
CA ASN A 170 -16.09 36.85 22.43
C ASN A 170 -17.21 37.31 21.46
N VAL A 171 -18.16 36.45 21.12
CA VAL A 171 -19.31 36.81 20.28
C VAL A 171 -20.60 36.76 21.08
N GLU A 172 -21.26 37.91 21.19
CA GLU A 172 -22.55 38.06 21.85
C GLU A 172 -23.69 37.95 20.83
N SER A 173 -24.77 37.27 21.22
CA SER A 173 -26.03 37.20 20.47
C SER A 173 -27.08 38.08 21.14
N VAL A 174 -27.54 39.11 20.44
CA VAL A 174 -28.52 40.08 20.93
C VAL A 174 -29.77 40.04 20.05
N TYR A 175 -30.90 39.61 20.62
CA TYR A 175 -32.18 39.59 19.93
C TYR A 175 -32.93 40.92 20.10
N ASP A 176 -33.29 41.55 18.98
CA ASP A 176 -34.16 42.73 18.93
C ASP A 176 -35.60 42.30 18.62
N SER A 177 -36.45 42.32 19.65
CA SER A 177 -37.86 41.94 19.54
C SER A 177 -38.70 42.88 18.68
N LYS A 178 -38.27 44.14 18.48
CA LYS A 178 -39.02 45.10 17.66
C LYS A 178 -38.79 44.87 16.18
N LYS A 179 -37.56 44.52 15.81
CA LYS A 179 -37.18 44.26 14.42
C LYS A 179 -37.27 42.79 14.04
N ASN A 180 -37.42 41.89 15.02
CA ASN A 180 -37.36 40.44 14.86
C ASN A 180 -36.06 39.99 14.19
N ILE A 181 -34.95 40.52 14.71
CA ILE A 181 -33.60 40.34 14.17
C ILE A 181 -32.66 39.96 15.30
N THR A 182 -31.79 38.97 15.08
CA THR A 182 -30.70 38.63 16.00
C THR A 182 -29.38 39.19 15.47
N TYR A 183 -28.66 39.92 16.32
CA TYR A 183 -27.33 40.46 16.01
C TYR A 183 -26.26 39.61 16.68
N TYR A 184 -25.23 39.25 15.93
CA TYR A 184 -24.02 38.61 16.45
C TYR A 184 -22.89 39.63 16.39
N LYS A 185 -22.45 40.09 17.56
CA LYS A 185 -21.47 41.18 17.71
C LYS A 185 -20.26 40.72 18.50
N THR A 186 -19.11 41.31 18.20
CA THR A 186 -17.88 41.06 18.93
C THR A 186 -17.84 41.84 20.24
N LEU A 187 -17.27 41.24 21.29
CA LEU A 187 -16.94 41.89 22.55
C LEU A 187 -15.51 42.47 22.57
N ARG A 188 -14.69 42.12 21.56
CA ARG A 188 -13.32 42.63 21.42
C ARG A 188 -13.29 44.09 20.97
N THR A 189 -12.19 44.76 21.26
CA THR A 189 -11.91 46.11 20.77
C THR A 189 -11.73 46.12 19.25
N THR A 190 -12.59 46.84 18.55
CA THR A 190 -12.56 47.00 17.09
C THR A 190 -11.97 48.33 16.63
N ILE A 191 -11.51 49.17 17.56
CA ILE A 191 -10.90 50.48 17.29
C ILE A 191 -9.38 50.39 17.49
N CYS A 192 -8.62 50.86 16.52
CA CYS A 192 -7.17 50.98 16.58
C CYS A 192 -6.74 52.44 16.42
N GLN A 193 -5.67 52.81 17.11
CA GLN A 193 -5.03 54.11 16.94
C GLN A 193 -4.01 54.02 15.80
N VAL A 194 -4.18 54.84 14.77
CA VAL A 194 -3.30 54.86 13.58
C VAL A 194 -2.31 56.01 13.65
N GLU A 195 -2.75 57.17 14.16
CA GLU A 195 -1.88 58.31 14.44
C GLU A 195 -2.11 58.85 15.86
N HIS A 196 -1.36 59.88 16.26
CA HIS A 196 -1.39 60.39 17.63
C HIS A 196 -2.79 60.82 18.10
N THR A 197 -3.57 61.46 17.23
CA THR A 197 -4.95 61.89 17.53
C THR A 197 -6.00 61.03 16.81
N ILE A 198 -5.61 60.23 15.83
CA ILE A 198 -6.55 59.56 14.92
C ILE A 198 -6.66 58.06 15.21
N SER A 199 -7.90 57.60 15.31
CA SER A 199 -8.23 56.19 15.47
C SER A 199 -9.29 55.74 14.48
N PHE A 200 -9.21 54.48 14.05
CA PHE A 200 -10.13 53.85 13.12
C PHE A 200 -10.74 52.59 13.70
N GLY A 201 -12.05 52.43 13.54
CA GLY A 201 -12.81 51.26 13.92
C GLY A 201 -13.30 50.50 12.69
N ILE A 202 -13.12 49.18 12.72
CA ILE A 202 -13.71 48.25 11.76
C ILE A 202 -14.33 47.10 12.56
N GLU A 203 -15.66 47.09 12.63
CA GLU A 203 -16.45 46.10 13.33
C GLU A 203 -17.31 45.34 12.30
N LEU A 204 -16.90 44.11 11.98
CA LEU A 204 -17.76 43.19 11.26
C LEU A 204 -18.75 42.58 12.25
N TYR A 205 -20.03 42.53 11.88
CA TYR A 205 -21.04 41.84 12.66
C TYR A 205 -22.05 41.16 11.73
N MET A 206 -22.72 40.12 12.22
CA MET A 206 -23.68 39.34 11.44
C MET A 206 -25.09 39.57 11.96
N ILE A 207 -26.04 39.59 11.04
CA ILE A 207 -27.46 39.68 11.30
C ILE A 207 -28.15 38.38 10.85
N LEU A 208 -29.04 37.85 11.69
CA LEU A 208 -29.99 36.80 11.31
C LEU A 208 -31.40 37.40 11.27
N ASN A 209 -31.95 37.49 10.07
CA ASN A 209 -33.30 37.98 9.83
C ASN A 209 -34.34 36.89 10.16
N SER A 210 -35.60 37.31 10.33
CA SER A 210 -36.75 36.41 10.58
C SER A 210 -36.96 35.33 9.52
N ASN A 211 -36.45 35.55 8.30
CA ASN A 211 -36.46 34.59 7.19
C ASN A 211 -35.29 33.60 7.23
N ASN A 212 -34.52 33.54 8.33
CA ASN A 212 -33.27 32.79 8.47
C ASN A 212 -32.17 33.17 7.46
N GLN A 213 -32.27 34.37 6.88
CA GLN A 213 -31.22 34.92 6.01
C GLN A 213 -30.14 35.57 6.88
N LYS A 214 -28.89 35.19 6.63
CA LYS A 214 -27.70 35.71 7.28
C LYS A 214 -27.09 36.79 6.41
N GLU A 215 -26.86 37.96 7.00
CA GLU A 215 -26.26 39.11 6.31
C GLU A 215 -25.12 39.66 7.14
N PHE A 216 -24.03 40.05 6.47
CA PHE A 216 -22.92 40.74 7.12
C PHE A 216 -23.05 42.25 6.95
N ARG A 217 -22.69 42.96 8.03
CA ARG A 217 -22.59 44.41 8.03
C ARG A 217 -21.26 44.84 8.61
N LEU A 218 -20.75 45.94 8.10
CA LEU A 218 -19.57 46.59 8.61
C LEU A 218 -19.97 47.90 9.28
N ARG A 219 -19.70 48.00 10.58
CA ARG A 219 -19.64 49.30 11.22
C ARG A 219 -18.22 49.83 11.12
N SER A 220 -18.09 51.00 10.53
CA SER A 220 -16.83 51.73 10.42
C SER A 220 -16.89 52.97 11.28
N THR A 221 -15.77 53.30 11.90
CA THR A 221 -15.65 54.43 12.84
C THR A 221 -14.37 55.18 12.52
N TYR A 222 -14.44 56.49 12.39
CA TYR A 222 -13.30 57.38 12.45
C TYR A 222 -13.41 58.23 13.71
N VAL A 223 -12.32 58.39 14.43
CA VAL A 223 -12.25 59.24 15.63
C VAL A 223 -11.00 60.11 15.55
N ASP A 224 -11.19 61.43 15.59
CA ASP A 224 -10.11 62.40 15.76
C ASP A 224 -10.22 63.02 17.16
N LYS A 225 -9.25 62.72 18.02
CA LYS A 225 -9.11 63.22 19.39
C LYS A 225 -8.09 64.35 19.43
N SER A 226 -8.40 65.45 18.78
CA SER A 226 -7.55 66.63 18.83
C SER A 226 -7.95 67.52 20.01
N GLY A 227 -7.16 67.45 21.09
CA GLY A 227 -7.40 68.17 22.34
C GLY A 227 -6.52 69.40 22.56
N SER A 228 -5.92 69.96 21.50
CA SER A 228 -5.01 71.10 21.62
C SER A 228 -5.68 72.39 21.14
N ASP A 229 -5.35 73.52 21.76
CA ASP A 229 -5.79 74.87 21.33
C ASP A 229 -5.30 75.24 19.90
N TYR A 230 -4.48 74.41 19.26
CA TYR A 230 -3.85 74.65 17.96
C TYR A 230 -4.29 73.68 16.85
N HIS A 231 -5.12 72.68 17.16
CA HIS A 231 -5.60 71.71 16.18
C HIS A 231 -7.04 71.33 16.50
N ASP A 232 -7.97 71.82 15.67
CA ASP A 232 -9.36 71.44 15.74
C ASP A 232 -9.55 70.04 15.13
N PRO A 233 -10.29 69.13 15.78
CA PRO A 233 -10.62 67.83 15.20
C PRO A 233 -11.25 68.00 13.81
N GLN A 234 -10.79 67.22 12.83
CA GLN A 234 -11.31 67.29 11.45
C GLN A 234 -12.25 66.13 11.14
N TRP A 235 -13.20 66.36 10.24
CA TRP A 235 -13.99 65.30 9.64
C TRP A 235 -13.19 64.60 8.54
N MET A 236 -13.26 63.27 8.51
CA MET A 236 -12.61 62.47 7.48
C MET A 236 -13.45 62.47 6.18
N ASN A 237 -14.77 62.50 6.31
CA ASN A 237 -15.74 62.41 5.22
C ASN A 237 -15.40 61.25 4.26
N TYR A 238 -15.20 60.06 4.82
CA TYR A 238 -14.81 58.89 4.03
C TYR A 238 -15.99 58.33 3.23
N ASN A 239 -15.80 58.11 1.94
CA ASN A 239 -16.86 57.62 1.05
C ASN A 239 -16.59 56.19 0.56
N GLU A 240 -15.38 55.67 0.79
CA GLU A 240 -15.01 54.32 0.39
C GLU A 240 -14.07 53.68 1.41
N ILE A 241 -14.35 52.42 1.74
CA ILE A 241 -13.48 51.58 2.57
C ILE A 241 -13.08 50.37 1.74
N GLU A 242 -11.78 50.11 1.65
CA GLU A 242 -11.25 48.95 0.95
C GLU A 242 -10.60 47.98 1.95
N LEU A 243 -11.00 46.71 1.89
CA LEU A 243 -10.38 45.62 2.63
C LEU A 243 -9.57 44.76 1.66
N LEU A 244 -8.29 44.55 1.96
CA LEU A 244 -7.37 43.76 1.15
C LEU A 244 -6.73 42.65 2.00
N SER A 245 -6.88 41.39 1.58
CA SER A 245 -6.25 40.25 2.25
C SER A 245 -4.83 39.97 1.73
N ASP A 246 -4.06 39.21 2.51
CA ASP A 246 -2.77 38.64 2.09
C ASP A 246 -2.88 37.68 0.90
N GLN A 247 -4.09 37.19 0.60
CA GLN A 247 -4.40 36.34 -0.54
C GLN A 247 -4.90 37.13 -1.76
N ASN A 248 -4.74 38.46 -1.75
CA ASN A 248 -5.17 39.37 -2.80
C ASN A 248 -6.70 39.37 -3.05
N GLN A 249 -7.48 38.99 -2.04
CA GLN A 249 -8.94 39.20 -2.03
C GLN A 249 -9.21 40.65 -1.68
N ARG A 250 -10.13 41.28 -2.40
CA ARG A 250 -10.44 42.70 -2.24
C ARG A 250 -11.94 42.90 -2.16
N ILE A 251 -12.37 43.71 -1.20
CA ILE A 251 -13.73 44.22 -1.10
C ILE A 251 -13.67 45.73 -1.05
N ILE A 252 -14.54 46.37 -1.82
CA ILE A 252 -14.72 47.82 -1.82
C ILE A 252 -16.12 48.11 -1.32
N ILE A 253 -16.20 48.80 -0.19
CA ILE A 253 -17.45 49.20 0.45
C ILE A 253 -17.65 50.68 0.14
N LYS A 254 -18.71 50.97 -0.62
CA LYS A 254 -19.13 52.34 -0.90
C LYS A 254 -19.98 52.82 0.26
N VAL A 255 -19.45 53.76 1.03
CA VAL A 255 -20.08 54.30 2.23
C VAL A 255 -21.08 55.36 1.78
N ASN A 256 -22.34 55.17 2.16
CA ASN A 256 -23.39 56.13 1.83
C ASN A 256 -23.46 57.22 2.92
N ASP A 257 -23.36 58.48 2.52
CA ASP A 257 -23.42 59.61 3.46
C ASP A 257 -24.71 59.64 4.28
N SER A 258 -25.83 59.10 3.77
CA SER A 258 -27.09 59.03 4.52
C SER A 258 -27.04 58.06 5.71
N ASN A 259 -26.10 57.12 5.72
CA ASN A 259 -25.92 56.14 6.79
C ASN A 259 -24.92 56.61 7.85
N LYS A 260 -24.34 57.80 7.66
CA LYS A 260 -23.33 58.33 8.56
C LYS A 260 -23.96 59.04 9.74
N GLU A 261 -23.39 58.77 10.91
CA GLU A 261 -23.65 59.50 12.13
C GLU A 261 -22.40 60.29 12.49
N PHE A 262 -22.60 61.55 12.84
CA PHE A 262 -21.55 62.50 13.20
C PHE A 262 -21.75 62.90 14.65
N VAL A 263 -20.73 62.69 15.47
CA VAL A 263 -20.70 63.13 16.86
C VAL A 263 -19.59 64.16 17.00
N GLU A 264 -19.97 65.40 17.23
CA GLU A 264 -19.06 66.51 17.48
C GLU A 264 -18.99 66.81 18.97
N SER A 265 -17.77 67.01 19.45
CA SER A 265 -17.51 67.50 20.80
C SER A 265 -16.30 68.41 20.78
N ARG A 266 -16.11 69.19 21.85
CA ARG A 266 -14.99 70.14 21.96
C ARG A 266 -13.60 69.55 21.72
N PHE A 267 -13.42 68.24 21.89
CA PHE A 267 -12.12 67.58 21.83
C PHE A 267 -12.10 66.35 20.91
N ILE A 268 -13.25 65.94 20.39
CA ILE A 268 -13.40 64.70 19.62
C ILE A 268 -14.43 64.90 18.52
N ASN A 269 -14.03 64.59 17.29
CA ASN A 269 -14.96 64.33 16.18
C ASN A 269 -15.00 62.84 15.88
N GLN A 270 -16.20 62.29 15.79
CA GLN A 270 -16.42 60.88 15.47
C GLN A 270 -17.41 60.73 14.31
N GLU A 271 -16.97 60.05 13.25
CA GLU A 271 -17.77 59.75 12.05
C GLU A 271 -17.96 58.23 11.96
N THR A 272 -19.20 57.76 12.08
CA THR A 272 -19.54 56.34 12.02
C THR A 272 -20.48 56.02 10.87
N SER A 273 -20.26 54.91 10.18
CA SER A 273 -21.18 54.36 9.18
C SER A 273 -21.46 52.90 9.44
N ASP A 274 -22.64 52.43 9.03
CA ASP A 274 -23.07 51.04 9.16
C ASP A 274 -23.60 50.52 7.82
N ASP A 275 -22.75 49.82 7.07
CA ASP A 275 -23.00 49.45 5.68
C ASP A 275 -23.14 47.93 5.50
N ILE A 276 -24.00 47.53 4.55
CA ILE A 276 -24.21 46.13 4.18
C ILE A 276 -23.04 45.67 3.30
N ILE A 277 -22.52 44.47 3.57
CA ILE A 277 -21.47 43.84 2.76
C ILE A 277 -22.04 42.66 2.01
N ASP A 278 -21.51 42.39 0.82
CA ASP A 278 -21.75 41.16 0.07
C ASP A 278 -21.19 39.95 0.86
N THR A 279 -22.11 39.07 1.28
CA THR A 279 -21.83 37.86 2.05
C THR A 279 -20.84 36.94 1.34
N ASP A 280 -20.97 36.75 0.03
CA ASP A 280 -20.11 35.82 -0.70
C ASP A 280 -18.68 36.36 -0.80
N GLN A 281 -18.55 37.69 -0.93
CA GLN A 281 -17.24 38.32 -1.00
C GLN A 281 -16.53 38.28 0.36
N ILE A 282 -17.23 38.59 1.45
CA ILE A 282 -16.61 38.66 2.79
C ILE A 282 -16.20 37.28 3.31
N LEU A 283 -16.94 36.23 2.95
CA LEU A 283 -16.57 34.84 3.31
C LEU A 283 -15.25 34.40 2.69
N ASN A 284 -14.82 34.98 1.56
CA ASN A 284 -13.50 34.70 0.97
C ASN A 284 -12.33 35.12 1.88
N PHE A 285 -12.58 35.91 2.92
CA PHE A 285 -11.57 36.33 3.90
C PHE A 285 -11.35 35.32 5.03
N HIS A 286 -12.11 34.22 5.09
CA HIS A 286 -12.02 33.20 6.15
C HIS A 286 -10.59 32.66 6.36
N ASN A 287 -9.84 32.49 5.27
CA ASN A 287 -8.49 31.95 5.29
C ASN A 287 -7.39 33.03 5.29
N ALA A 288 -7.75 34.31 5.32
CA ALA A 288 -6.77 35.39 5.40
C ALA A 288 -5.96 35.28 6.70
N ASN A 289 -4.70 35.71 6.67
CA ASN A 289 -3.88 35.85 7.89
C ASN A 289 -3.71 37.30 8.32
N ARG A 290 -3.99 38.24 7.40
CA ARG A 290 -3.90 39.68 7.63
C ARG A 290 -4.86 40.38 6.69
N ILE A 291 -5.46 41.45 7.18
CA ILE A 291 -6.32 42.33 6.39
C ILE A 291 -5.77 43.74 6.52
N ARG A 292 -5.47 44.35 5.38
CA ARG A 292 -5.13 45.75 5.26
C ARG A 292 -6.37 46.54 4.88
N VAL A 293 -6.54 47.68 5.53
CA VAL A 293 -7.71 48.55 5.39
C VAL A 293 -7.26 49.87 4.80
N TYR A 294 -8.01 50.35 3.82
CA TYR A 294 -7.86 51.70 3.27
C TYR A 294 -9.15 52.49 3.51
N PHE A 295 -9.04 53.59 4.24
CA PHE A 295 -10.12 54.58 4.36
C PHE A 295 -9.87 55.71 3.36
N LYS A 296 -10.78 55.88 2.40
CA LYS A 296 -10.72 56.89 1.35
C LYS A 296 -11.79 57.95 1.60
N GLY A 297 -11.35 59.19 1.74
CA GLY A 297 -12.21 60.34 1.96
C GLY A 297 -11.51 61.63 1.57
N LYS A 298 -11.58 62.63 2.46
CA LYS A 298 -10.76 63.84 2.35
C LYS A 298 -9.26 63.51 2.31
N TYR A 299 -8.87 62.50 3.09
CA TYR A 299 -7.52 61.94 3.12
C TYR A 299 -7.56 60.45 2.80
N LEU A 300 -6.40 59.84 2.59
CA LEU A 300 -6.22 58.39 2.47
C LEU A 300 -5.46 57.89 3.69
N TYR A 301 -6.06 56.97 4.44
CA TYR A 301 -5.38 56.25 5.51
C TYR A 301 -5.26 54.78 5.16
N GLU A 302 -4.09 54.21 5.43
CA GLU A 302 -3.78 52.80 5.25
C GLU A 302 -3.26 52.26 6.58
N PHE A 303 -3.83 51.14 7.02
CA PHE A 303 -3.33 50.41 8.19
C PHE A 303 -3.70 48.94 8.09
N ASP A 304 -2.99 48.11 8.84
CA ASP A 304 -3.38 46.71 9.03
C ASP A 304 -4.24 46.58 10.28
N MET A 305 -5.24 45.71 10.22
CA MET A 305 -6.03 45.38 11.40
C MET A 305 -5.12 44.91 12.54
N THR A 306 -5.36 45.43 13.74
CA THR A 306 -4.69 44.94 14.94
C THR A 306 -5.08 43.48 15.22
N TYR A 307 -4.34 42.82 16.10
CA TYR A 307 -4.66 41.45 16.51
C TYR A 307 -6.12 41.31 17.01
N GLU A 308 -6.60 42.27 17.80
CA GLU A 308 -7.97 42.28 18.32
C GLU A 308 -9.01 42.50 17.21
N GLN A 309 -8.81 43.49 16.34
CA GLN A 309 -9.70 43.75 15.20
C GLN A 309 -9.79 42.53 14.28
N PHE A 310 -8.64 41.94 13.96
CA PHE A 310 -8.58 40.79 13.07
C PHE A 310 -9.17 39.51 13.71
N SER A 311 -8.96 39.31 15.01
CA SER A 311 -9.56 38.18 15.74
C SER A 311 -11.08 38.31 15.80
N ALA A 312 -11.58 39.51 16.12
CA ALA A 312 -13.01 39.82 16.10
C ALA A 312 -13.64 39.54 14.73
N PHE A 313 -12.98 40.01 13.67
CA PHE A 313 -13.41 39.80 12.29
C PHE A 313 -13.49 38.30 11.95
N ARG A 314 -12.47 37.51 12.33
CA ARG A 314 -12.43 36.06 12.10
C ARG A 314 -13.47 35.30 12.90
N GLU A 315 -13.68 35.65 14.15
CA GLU A 315 -14.67 35.02 15.03
C GLU A 315 -16.08 35.19 14.45
N ILE A 316 -16.41 36.39 13.98
CA ILE A 316 -17.71 36.68 13.34
C ILE A 316 -17.87 35.93 12.01
N LEU A 317 -16.83 35.86 11.18
CA LEU A 317 -16.87 35.07 9.95
C LEU A 317 -17.05 33.58 10.24
N ALA A 318 -16.29 33.02 11.18
CA ALA A 318 -16.38 31.61 11.53
C ALA A 318 -17.76 31.26 12.13
N ASN A 319 -18.36 32.19 12.87
CA ASN A 319 -19.71 32.02 13.44
C ASN A 319 -20.80 31.80 12.38
N TYR A 320 -20.58 32.24 11.13
CA TYR A 320 -21.50 31.98 10.02
C TYR A 320 -21.71 30.49 9.75
N ASP A 321 -20.68 29.66 9.92
CA ASP A 321 -20.73 28.22 9.69
C ASP A 321 -21.33 27.45 10.88
N TYR A 322 -21.37 28.05 12.07
CA TYR A 322 -21.84 27.40 13.31
C TYR A 322 -23.32 27.67 13.64
N ILE A 323 -23.86 28.80 13.18
CA ILE A 323 -25.29 29.16 13.24
C ILE A 323 -26.01 28.56 12.05
#